data_AF-A0A538DJN7-F1
#
_entry.id   AF-A0A538DJN7-F1
#
_cell.length_a   1.000
_cell.length_b   1.000
_cell.length_c   1.000
_cell.angle_alpha   90.00
_cell.angle_beta   90.00
_cell.angle_gamma   90.00
#
_symmetry.space_group_name_H-M   'P 1'
#
loop_
_entity.id
_entity.type
_entity.pdbx_description
1 polymer ?
#
loop_
_entity_poly.entity_id
_entity_poly.type
_entity_poly.pdbx_seq_one_letter_code
_entity_poly.pdbx_strand_id
1 'polypeptide(L)'
;MRAGLFSTPRPEPGHLLPAAGSALLLVAALPVFLLLGWPLIGWGLAVLLWLFVHGLDLVLTRVRKPTDNLAGSAVQAFGVFFKAIALLVVLVATAAARPHVAVAAAVTYALAYTLELGLSLATYFSGTAR
;
A
#
# COMPACT_ATOMS: atom_id res chain seq x y z
N MET A 1 -33.86 -2.26 -16.69
CA MET A 1 -32.60 -2.20 -15.91
C MET A 1 -31.48 -2.71 -16.80
N ARG A 2 -30.40 -1.95 -17.01
CA ARG A 2 -29.27 -2.37 -17.86
C ARG A 2 -28.47 -3.46 -17.12
N ALA A 3 -28.80 -4.73 -17.37
CA ALA A 3 -28.09 -5.88 -16.80
C ALA A 3 -26.59 -5.92 -17.17
N GLY A 4 -26.18 -5.13 -18.18
CA GLY A 4 -24.80 -5.08 -18.66
C GLY A 4 -23.81 -4.28 -17.79
N LEU A 5 -24.28 -3.34 -16.96
CA LEU A 5 -23.41 -2.40 -16.21
C LEU A 5 -22.52 -3.08 -15.16
N PHE A 6 -22.90 -4.28 -14.71
CA PHE A 6 -22.16 -5.11 -13.75
C PHE A 6 -21.65 -6.42 -14.35
N SER A 7 -21.85 -6.64 -15.66
CA SER A 7 -21.53 -7.91 -16.33
C SER A 7 -20.11 -7.99 -16.89
N THR A 8 -19.39 -6.86 -16.94
CA THR A 8 -18.01 -6.79 -17.41
C THR A 8 -17.11 -6.32 -16.27
N PRO A 9 -16.22 -7.19 -15.73
CA PRO A 9 -15.16 -6.76 -14.84
C PRO A 9 -14.36 -5.66 -15.53
N ARG A 10 -14.31 -4.47 -14.93
CA ARG A 10 -13.48 -3.39 -15.47
C ARG A 10 -12.01 -3.79 -15.37
N PRO A 11 -11.17 -3.38 -16.34
CA PRO A 11 -9.73 -3.57 -16.24
C PRO A 11 -9.19 -2.98 -14.94
N GLU A 12 -8.24 -3.68 -14.33
CA GLU A 12 -7.53 -3.22 -13.14
C GLU A 12 -6.82 -1.89 -13.46
N PRO A 13 -7.00 -0.84 -12.62
CA PRO A 13 -6.36 0.45 -12.84
C PRO A 13 -4.84 0.32 -12.67
N GLY A 14 -4.08 1.10 -13.44
CA GLY A 14 -2.62 1.05 -13.39
C GLY A 14 -2.07 1.46 -12.02
N HIS A 15 -1.09 0.72 -11.51
CA HIS A 15 -0.54 0.88 -10.15
C HIS A 15 0.56 1.94 -10.01
N LEU A 16 1.15 2.39 -11.14
CA LEU A 16 2.31 3.29 -11.11
C LEU A 16 1.97 4.69 -10.58
N LEU A 17 0.84 5.25 -11.01
CA LEU A 17 0.42 6.61 -10.65
C LEU A 17 0.06 6.71 -9.15
N PRO A 18 -0.73 5.77 -8.59
CA PRO A 18 -0.94 5.68 -7.15
C PRO A 18 0.36 5.56 -6.34
N ALA A 19 1.23 4.61 -6.70
CA ALA A 19 2.49 4.37 -5.98
C ALA A 19 3.43 5.57 -6.02
N ALA A 20 3.50 6.27 -7.15
CA ALA A 20 4.27 7.51 -7.26
C ALA A 20 3.70 8.62 -6.36
N GLY A 21 2.38 8.71 -6.25
CA GLY A 21 1.71 9.67 -5.37
C GLY A 21 2.04 9.46 -3.89
N SER A 22 2.01 8.21 -3.41
CA SER A 22 2.37 7.89 -2.03
C SER A 22 3.86 8.06 -1.75
N ALA A 23 4.74 7.71 -2.69
CA ALA A 23 6.17 7.99 -2.60
C ALA A 23 6.46 9.49 -2.48
N LEU A 24 5.78 10.32 -3.29
CA LEU A 24 5.90 11.78 -3.23
C LEU A 24 5.44 12.33 -1.87
N LEU A 25 4.37 11.79 -1.30
CA LEU A 25 3.93 12.14 0.05
C LEU A 25 4.99 11.78 1.10
N LEU A 26 5.62 10.60 1.01
CA LEU A 26 6.70 10.21 1.93
C LEU A 26 7.90 11.15 1.84
N VAL A 27 8.30 11.56 0.63
CA VAL A 27 9.39 12.53 0.44
C VAL A 27 8.98 13.91 0.98
N ALA A 28 7.75 14.36 0.73
CA ALA A 28 7.24 15.63 1.24
C ALA A 28 7.07 15.65 2.76
N ALA A 29 6.88 14.49 3.39
CA ALA A 29 6.82 14.37 4.85
C ALA A 29 8.19 14.58 5.51
N LEU A 30 9.31 14.31 4.81
CA LEU A 30 10.65 14.42 5.40
C LEU A 30 10.97 15.84 5.92
N PRO A 31 10.75 16.93 5.15
CA PRO A 31 10.88 18.30 5.65
C PRO A 31 10.07 18.57 6.93
N VAL A 32 8.86 18.04 7.02
CA VAL A 32 7.99 18.20 8.20
C VAL A 32 8.62 17.54 9.43
N PHE A 33 9.18 16.34 9.26
CA PHE A 33 9.88 15.65 10.35
C PHE A 33 11.10 16.41 10.84
N LEU A 34 11.87 16.98 9.90
CA LEU A 34 13.06 17.79 10.21
C LEU A 34 12.68 19.09 10.94
N LEU A 35 11.64 19.79 10.47
CA LEU A 35 11.21 21.07 11.04
C LEU A 35 10.56 20.92 12.42
N LEU A 36 9.77 19.86 12.63
CA LEU A 36 9.04 19.62 13.89
C LEU A 36 9.83 18.80 14.91
N GLY A 37 11.07 18.39 14.59
CA GLY A 37 11.87 17.54 15.47
C GLY A 37 11.24 16.17 15.73
N TRP A 38 10.38 15.69 14.81
CA TRP A 38 9.78 14.37 14.92
C TRP A 38 10.84 13.28 14.75
N PRO A 39 10.62 12.08 15.32
CA PRO A 39 11.61 11.01 15.24
C PRO A 39 11.83 10.57 13.79
N LEU A 40 12.97 10.97 13.20
CA LEU A 40 13.36 10.63 11.82
C LEU A 40 13.39 9.13 11.56
N ILE A 41 13.69 8.34 12.60
CA ILE A 41 13.63 6.87 12.54
C ILE A 41 12.21 6.39 12.20
N GLY A 42 11.17 7.08 12.69
CA GLY A 42 9.78 6.74 12.39
C GLY A 42 9.43 6.98 10.93
N TRP A 43 9.90 8.10 10.36
CA TRP A 43 9.79 8.35 8.92
C TRP A 43 10.52 7.27 8.11
N GLY A 44 11.77 6.96 8.48
CA GLY A 44 12.55 5.93 7.79
C GLY A 44 11.89 4.56 7.86
N LEU A 45 11.27 4.22 8.99
CA LEU A 45 10.49 3.01 9.15
C LEU A 45 9.26 2.99 8.24
N ALA A 46 8.53 4.11 8.12
CA ALA A 46 7.40 4.22 7.19
C ALA A 46 7.83 3.99 5.73
N VAL A 47 8.96 4.58 5.32
CA VAL A 47 9.54 4.37 3.98
C VAL A 47 9.93 2.90 3.77
N LEU A 48 10.55 2.28 4.78
CA LEU A 48 10.93 0.87 4.70
C LEU A 48 9.71 -0.06 4.58
N LEU A 49 8.65 0.19 5.34
CA LEU A 49 7.39 -0.55 5.25
C LEU A 49 6.73 -0.37 3.88
N TRP A 50 6.74 0.85 3.34
CA TRP A 50 6.25 1.13 2.00
C TRP A 50 7.01 0.36 0.92
N LEU A 51 8.35 0.36 0.99
CA LEU A 51 9.20 -0.42 0.09
C LEU A 51 8.96 -1.93 0.22
N PHE A 52 8.79 -2.43 1.43
CA PHE A 52 8.50 -3.84 1.68
C PHE A 52 7.17 -4.27 1.04
N VAL A 53 6.12 -3.47 1.22
CA VAL A 53 4.79 -3.73 0.65
C VAL A 53 4.83 -3.74 -0.88
N HIS A 54 5.46 -2.73 -1.50
CA HIS A 54 5.60 -2.64 -2.95
C HIS A 54 6.51 -3.74 -3.51
N GLY A 55 7.60 -4.06 -2.81
CA GLY A 55 8.48 -5.17 -3.15
C GLY A 55 7.74 -6.50 -3.17
N LEU A 56 6.88 -6.74 -2.17
CA LEU A 56 6.06 -7.95 -2.15
C LEU A 56 5.06 -7.97 -3.31
N ASP A 57 4.47 -6.83 -3.68
CA ASP A 57 3.56 -6.75 -4.84
C ASP A 57 4.28 -7.07 -6.16
N LEU A 58 5.52 -6.60 -6.34
CA LEU A 58 6.33 -6.97 -7.50
C LEU A 58 6.61 -8.47 -7.55
N VAL A 59 6.86 -9.10 -6.40
CA VAL A 59 7.05 -10.56 -6.32
C VAL A 59 5.74 -11.29 -6.63
N LEU A 60 4.63 -10.89 -6.01
CA LEU A 60 3.32 -11.52 -6.19
C LEU A 60 2.82 -11.40 -7.63
N THR A 61 2.98 -10.23 -8.26
CA THR A 61 2.62 -10.02 -9.66
C THR A 61 3.44 -10.89 -10.60
N ARG A 62 4.72 -11.15 -10.29
CA ARG A 62 5.56 -12.05 -11.09
C ARG A 62 5.15 -13.52 -10.97
N VAL A 63 4.60 -13.91 -9.82
CA VAL A 63 4.16 -15.29 -9.53
C VAL A 63 2.71 -15.53 -9.98
N ARG A 64 1.94 -14.46 -10.24
CA ARG A 64 0.52 -14.50 -10.64
C ARG A 64 0.38 -15.17 -12.02
N LYS A 65 0.04 -16.46 -12.02
CA LYS A 65 -0.49 -17.17 -13.20
C LYS A 65 -2.01 -17.00 -13.24
N PRO A 66 -2.67 -17.10 -14.42
CA PRO A 66 -4.13 -17.19 -14.49
C PRO A 66 -4.58 -18.32 -13.55
N THR A 67 -5.28 -17.97 -12.47
CA THR A 67 -5.62 -18.92 -11.41
C THR A 67 -6.86 -19.71 -11.81
N ASP A 68 -6.67 -20.72 -12.65
CA ASP A 68 -7.73 -21.70 -12.95
C ASP A 68 -7.82 -22.77 -11.84
N ASN A 69 -7.02 -22.66 -10.77
CA ASN A 69 -7.00 -23.59 -9.65
C ASN A 69 -7.03 -22.91 -8.26
N LEU A 70 -7.58 -23.64 -7.29
CA LEU A 70 -7.79 -23.19 -5.91
C LEU A 70 -6.48 -22.96 -5.14
N ALA A 71 -5.41 -23.67 -5.51
CA ALA A 71 -4.10 -23.53 -4.87
C ALA A 71 -3.46 -22.17 -5.19
N GLY A 72 -3.59 -21.69 -6.43
CA GLY A 72 -3.07 -20.39 -6.86
C GLY A 72 -3.76 -19.22 -6.17
N SER A 73 -5.09 -19.31 -5.98
CA SER A 73 -5.84 -18.28 -5.25
C SER A 73 -5.50 -18.26 -3.76
N ALA A 74 -5.24 -19.43 -3.13
CA ALA A 74 -4.81 -19.51 -1.74
C ALA A 74 -3.43 -18.87 -1.50
N VAL A 75 -2.46 -19.09 -2.40
CA VAL A 75 -1.14 -18.45 -2.33
C VAL A 75 -1.24 -16.93 -2.47
N GLN A 76 -2.10 -16.47 -3.38
CA GLN A 76 -2.32 -15.03 -3.56
C GLN A 76 -2.97 -14.40 -2.30
N ALA A 77 -3.99 -15.05 -1.74
CA ALA A 77 -4.61 -14.60 -0.49
C ALA A 77 -3.60 -14.58 0.67
N PHE A 78 -2.78 -15.63 0.80
CA PHE A 78 -1.72 -15.69 1.80
C PHE A 78 -0.72 -14.54 1.65
N GLY A 79 -0.32 -14.21 0.41
CA GLY A 79 0.55 -13.07 0.13
C GLY A 79 -0.03 -11.75 0.64
N VAL A 80 -1.30 -11.47 0.35
CA VAL A 80 -1.98 -10.26 0.81
C VAL A 80 -2.08 -10.21 2.34
N PHE A 81 -2.47 -11.32 2.98
CA PHE A 81 -2.54 -11.40 4.44
C PHE A 81 -1.17 -11.25 5.10
N PHE A 82 -0.14 -11.87 4.52
CA PHE A 82 1.24 -11.79 5.01
C PHE A 82 1.74 -10.35 5.05
N LYS A 83 1.44 -9.53 4.03
CA LYS A 83 1.77 -8.09 4.03
C LYS A 83 1.21 -7.40 5.26
N ALA A 84 -0.09 -7.57 5.50
CA ALA A 84 -0.78 -6.91 6.61
C ALA A 84 -0.23 -7.36 7.97
N ILE A 85 -0.01 -8.67 8.14
CA ILE A 85 0.55 -9.23 9.38
C ILE A 85 1.98 -8.74 9.60
N ALA A 86 2.84 -8.76 8.58
CA ALA A 86 4.21 -8.28 8.68
C ALA A 86 4.27 -6.81 9.11
N LEU A 87 3.43 -5.97 8.50
CA LEU A 87 3.30 -4.55 8.85
C LEU A 87 2.87 -4.36 10.31
N LEU A 88 1.86 -5.11 10.74
CA LEU A 88 1.36 -5.07 12.11
C LEU A 88 2.44 -5.51 13.11
N VAL A 89 3.15 -6.61 12.83
CA VAL A 89 4.23 -7.12 13.69
C VAL A 89 5.32 -6.07 13.87
N VAL A 90 5.77 -5.43 12.79
CA VAL A 90 6.80 -4.38 12.86
C VAL A 90 6.31 -3.18 13.65
N LEU A 91 5.08 -2.71 13.40
CA LEU A 91 4.51 -1.58 14.13
C LEU A 91 4.30 -1.89 15.62
N VAL A 92 3.81 -3.08 15.97
CA VAL A 92 3.62 -3.51 17.37
C VAL A 92 4.95 -3.67 18.09
N ALA A 93 5.94 -4.33 17.46
CA ALA A 93 7.28 -4.45 18.03
C ALA A 93 7.93 -3.08 18.25
N THR A 94 7.77 -2.17 17.28
CA THR A 94 8.26 -0.79 17.41
C THR A 94 7.49 -0.04 18.49
N ALA A 95 6.18 -0.25 18.63
CA ALA A 95 5.38 0.41 19.66
C ALA A 95 5.79 -0.04 21.06
N ALA A 96 6.09 -1.33 21.24
CA ALA A 96 6.58 -1.89 22.49
C ALA A 96 7.98 -1.37 22.86
N ALA A 97 8.87 -1.19 21.87
CA ALA A 97 10.24 -0.73 22.10
C ALA A 97 10.38 0.80 22.18
N ARG A 98 9.71 1.52 21.27
CA ARG A 98 9.82 2.98 21.04
C ARG A 98 8.48 3.56 20.55
N PRO A 99 7.53 3.86 21.47
CA PRO A 99 6.17 4.28 21.12
C PRO A 99 6.12 5.49 20.17
N HIS A 100 6.94 6.51 20.40
CA HIS A 100 6.97 7.72 19.56
C HIS A 100 7.39 7.42 18.11
N VAL A 101 8.32 6.47 17.92
CA VAL A 101 8.78 6.04 16.59
C VAL A 101 7.65 5.30 15.87
N ALA A 102 6.94 4.43 16.59
CA ALA A 102 5.82 3.67 16.03
C ALA A 102 4.66 4.59 15.61
N VAL A 103 4.29 5.57 16.44
CA VAL A 103 3.25 6.55 16.10
C VAL A 103 3.64 7.34 14.85
N ALA A 104 4.86 7.84 14.81
CA ALA A 104 5.33 8.60 13.65
C ALA A 104 5.33 7.73 12.37
N ALA A 105 5.83 6.49 12.46
CA ALA A 105 5.80 5.56 11.33
C ALA A 105 4.38 5.21 10.88
N ALA A 106 3.49 4.91 11.82
CA ALA A 106 2.12 4.50 11.55
C ALA A 106 1.33 5.63 10.88
N VAL A 107 1.42 6.86 11.40
CA VAL A 107 0.71 8.02 10.82
C VAL A 107 1.23 8.31 9.42
N THR A 108 2.55 8.36 9.22
CA THR A 108 3.14 8.65 7.92
C THR A 108 2.83 7.57 6.89
N TYR A 109 2.95 6.29 7.26
CA TYR A 109 2.58 5.19 6.39
C TYR A 109 1.08 5.19 6.05
N ALA A 110 0.20 5.42 7.04
CA ALA A 110 -1.24 5.45 6.83
C ALA A 110 -1.66 6.60 5.90
N LEU A 111 -1.05 7.78 6.02
CA LEU A 111 -1.29 8.90 5.12
C LEU A 111 -0.86 8.57 3.69
N ALA A 112 0.34 8.00 3.51
CA ALA A 112 0.83 7.58 2.21
C ALA A 112 -0.10 6.54 1.55
N TYR A 113 -0.49 5.51 2.31
CA TYR A 113 -1.40 4.46 1.86
C TYR A 113 -2.79 5.01 1.51
N THR A 114 -3.32 5.95 2.30
CA THR A 114 -4.63 6.56 2.04
C THR A 114 -4.62 7.38 0.76
N LEU A 115 -3.54 8.13 0.49
CA LEU A 115 -3.38 8.84 -0.77
C LEU A 115 -3.30 7.87 -1.95
N GLU A 116 -2.50 6.81 -1.83
CA GLU A 116 -2.39 5.75 -2.85
C GLU A 116 -3.75 5.13 -3.17
N LEU A 117 -4.49 4.77 -2.12
CA LEU A 117 -5.83 4.21 -2.24
C LEU A 117 -6.78 5.21 -2.90
N GLY A 118 -6.75 6.47 -2.49
CA GLY A 118 -7.57 7.54 -3.08
C GLY A 118 -7.29 7.72 -4.58
N LEU A 119 -6.02 7.73 -4.99
CA LEU A 119 -5.63 7.78 -6.41
C LEU A 119 -6.05 6.53 -7.17
N SER A 120 -5.95 5.36 -6.56
CA SER A 120 -6.41 4.09 -7.15
C SER A 120 -7.92 4.10 -7.39
N LEU A 121 -8.70 4.60 -6.44
CA LEU A 121 -10.15 4.75 -6.58
C LEU A 121 -10.50 5.82 -7.63
N ALA A 122 -9.85 6.97 -7.59
CA ALA A 122 -10.07 8.04 -8.57
C ALA A 122 -9.79 7.57 -10.00
N THR A 123 -8.70 6.84 -10.22
CA THR A 123 -8.35 6.27 -11.54
C THR A 123 -9.32 5.17 -11.97
N TYR A 124 -9.74 4.29 -11.05
CA TYR A 124 -10.74 3.25 -11.33
C TYR A 124 -12.10 3.82 -11.79
N PHE A 125 -12.56 4.90 -11.14
CA PHE A 125 -13.87 5.49 -11.44
C PHE A 125 -13.84 6.55 -12.56
N SER A 126 -12.69 7.17 -12.84
CA SER A 126 -12.54 8.14 -13.94
C SER A 126 -12.27 7.50 -15.30
N GLY A 127 -11.87 6.22 -15.35
CA GLY A 127 -11.73 5.46 -16.59
C GLY A 127 -13.08 5.36 -17.32
N THR A 128 -13.19 6.00 -18.48
CA THR A 128 -14.35 5.90 -19.37
C THR A 128 -14.48 4.45 -19.81
N ALA A 129 -15.67 3.86 -19.66
CA ALA A 129 -15.95 2.54 -20.23
C ALA A 129 -15.69 2.61 -21.74
N ARG A 130 -14.60 1.99 -22.20
CA ARG A 130 -14.35 1.71 -23.60
C ARG A 130 -14.65 0.25 -23.86
#